data_AF-A0A2V8FZA2-F1
#
_entry.id   AF-A0A2V8FZA2-F1
#
_cell.length_a   1.000
_cell.length_b   1.000
_cell.length_c   1.000
_cell.angle_alpha   90.00
_cell.angle_beta   90.00
_cell.angle_gamma   90.00
#
_symmetry.space_group_name_H-M   'P 1'
#
loop_
_entity.id
_entity.type
_entity.pdbx_description
1 polymer ?
#
loop_
_entity_poly.entity_id
_entity_poly.type
_entity_poly.pdbx_seq_one_letter_code
_entity_poly.pdbx_strand_id
1 'polypeptide(L)'
;MFVILAWVLACVAGGYAATKTYQFTGVVKAVEGSTFSVEKSAKETWTFETSKDTKGTPKAGDKVTVYYKMVATEIENRPSTPTKPAPPRKK
;
A
#
# COMPACT_ATOMS: atom_id res chain seq x y z
N MET A 1 43.64 2.76 13.87
CA MET A 1 42.75 3.28 12.80
C MET A 1 41.77 2.19 12.33
N PHE A 2 40.93 1.65 13.23
CA PHE A 2 39.95 0.60 12.88
C PHE A 2 38.62 0.73 13.65
N VAL A 3 38.41 1.85 14.34
CA VAL A 3 37.22 2.07 15.20
C VAL A 3 36.22 3.04 14.58
N ILE A 4 36.56 3.71 13.47
CA ILE A 4 35.69 4.73 12.84
C ILE A 4 34.82 4.14 11.71
N LEU A 5 35.17 2.98 11.15
CA LEU A 5 34.41 2.39 10.03
C LEU A 5 33.14 1.63 10.46
N ALA A 6 32.96 1.35 11.75
CA ALA A 6 31.79 0.62 12.25
C ALA A 6 30.55 1.51 12.51
N TRP A 7 30.68 2.83 12.42
CA TRP A 7 29.59 3.77 12.76
C TRP A 7 28.81 4.34 11.56
N VAL A 8 29.19 4.02 10.32
CA VAL A 8 28.50 4.53 9.12
C VAL A 8 27.42 3.56 8.61
N LEU A 9 27.25 2.40 9.24
CA LEU A 9 26.24 1.39 8.88
C LEU A 9 24.95 1.46 9.71
N ALA A 10 24.77 2.51 10.51
CA ALA A 10 23.51 2.77 11.22
C ALA A 10 22.74 3.88 10.50
N CYS A 11 21.45 3.63 10.24
CA CYS A 11 20.45 4.58 9.74
C CYS A 11 20.15 4.62 8.23
N VAL A 12 19.87 3.46 7.60
CA VAL A 12 18.88 3.43 6.50
C VAL A 12 17.86 2.31 6.70
N ALA A 13 17.40 2.12 7.94
CA ALA A 13 16.13 1.45 8.18
C ALA A 13 15.05 2.53 8.22
N GLY A 14 14.69 3.06 7.05
CA GLY A 14 13.48 3.86 6.90
C GLY A 14 12.33 3.04 7.46
N GLY A 15 11.76 3.50 8.57
CA GLY A 15 10.68 2.82 9.27
C GLY A 15 9.47 2.72 8.36
N TYR A 16 9.34 1.61 7.66
CA TYR A 16 8.04 1.15 7.20
C TYR A 16 7.25 0.84 8.46
N ALA A 17 6.53 1.82 8.98
CA ALA A 17 5.41 1.55 9.88
C ALA A 17 4.66 0.36 9.30
N ALA A 18 4.38 -0.65 10.12
CA ALA A 18 3.68 -1.88 9.72
C ALA A 18 2.26 -1.51 9.28
N THR A 19 2.18 -0.99 8.06
CA THR A 19 0.96 -0.67 7.35
C THR A 19 0.23 -1.99 7.15
N LYS A 20 -1.06 -2.00 7.53
CA LYS A 20 -1.90 -3.19 7.39
C LYS A 20 -1.81 -3.69 5.95
N THR A 21 -1.47 -4.96 5.79
CA THR A 21 -1.56 -5.66 4.51
C THR A 21 -2.96 -6.21 4.37
N TYR A 22 -3.59 -5.91 3.25
CA TYR A 22 -4.92 -6.37 2.88
C TYR A 22 -4.82 -7.49 1.84
N GLN A 23 -5.92 -8.21 1.65
CA GLN A 23 -6.02 -9.30 0.68
C GLN A 23 -7.25 -9.11 -0.19
N PHE A 24 -7.10 -9.31 -1.49
CA PHE A 24 -8.19 -9.33 -2.45
C PHE A 24 -8.05 -10.55 -3.37
N THR A 25 -9.02 -11.47 -3.32
CA THR A 25 -9.01 -12.68 -4.14
C THR A 25 -10.06 -12.59 -5.25
N GLY A 26 -9.64 -12.82 -6.49
CA GLY A 26 -10.52 -12.81 -7.65
C GLY A 26 -9.82 -13.31 -8.92
N VAL A 27 -10.45 -13.09 -10.07
CA VAL A 27 -9.92 -13.46 -11.39
C VAL A 27 -9.34 -12.23 -12.06
N VAL A 28 -8.13 -12.32 -12.60
CA VAL A 28 -7.51 -11.23 -13.36
C VAL A 28 -8.28 -11.03 -14.66
N LYS A 29 -8.76 -9.81 -14.93
CA LYS A 29 -9.53 -9.50 -16.16
C LYS A 29 -8.64 -8.91 -17.25
N ALA A 30 -7.77 -7.97 -16.89
CA ALA A 30 -6.86 -7.32 -17.82
C ALA A 30 -5.51 -7.02 -17.15
N VAL A 31 -4.45 -6.98 -17.95
CA VAL A 31 -3.08 -6.60 -17.55
C VAL A 31 -2.58 -5.58 -18.56
N GLU A 32 -2.19 -4.41 -18.07
CA GLU A 32 -1.80 -3.25 -18.87
C GLU A 32 -0.51 -2.65 -18.30
N GLY A 33 0.64 -3.13 -18.79
CA GLY A 33 1.94 -2.67 -18.31
C GLY A 33 2.14 -2.98 -16.82
N SER A 34 2.25 -1.94 -15.98
CA SER A 34 2.39 -2.10 -14.52
C SER A 34 1.06 -2.25 -13.78
N THR A 35 -0.09 -2.07 -14.43
CA THR A 35 -1.40 -2.20 -13.78
C THR A 35 -2.14 -3.46 -14.21
N PHE A 36 -3.03 -3.95 -13.36
CA PHE A 36 -3.91 -5.07 -13.68
C PHE A 36 -5.21 -4.98 -12.89
N SER A 37 -6.28 -5.53 -13.45
CA SER A 37 -7.60 -5.57 -12.81
C SER A 37 -7.95 -6.97 -12.35
N VAL A 38 -8.57 -7.07 -11.18
CA VAL A 38 -9.03 -8.33 -10.58
C VAL A 38 -10.51 -8.19 -10.25
N GLU A 39 -11.31 -9.11 -10.77
CA GLU A 39 -12.75 -9.19 -10.51
C GLU A 39 -13.03 -10.30 -9.49
N LYS A 40 -13.63 -9.94 -8.37
CA LYS A 40 -14.13 -10.91 -7.38
C LYS A 40 -15.57 -11.30 -7.68
N SER A 41 -16.35 -10.36 -8.19
CA SER A 41 -17.72 -10.56 -8.68
C SER A 41 -18.04 -9.51 -9.75
N ALA A 42 -19.13 -9.68 -10.49
CA ALA A 42 -19.55 -8.75 -11.55
C ALA A 42 -19.74 -7.29 -11.09
N LYS A 43 -19.84 -7.03 -9.77
CA LYS A 43 -19.97 -5.67 -9.19
C LYS A 43 -18.74 -5.19 -8.43
N GLU A 44 -17.72 -6.03 -8.29
CA GLU A 44 -16.53 -5.74 -7.48
C GLU A 44 -15.27 -6.09 -8.28
N THR A 45 -14.77 -5.09 -8.99
CA THR A 45 -13.49 -5.13 -9.73
C THR A 45 -12.55 -4.08 -9.17
N TRP A 46 -11.32 -4.48 -8.88
CA TRP A 46 -10.28 -3.62 -8.33
C TRP A 46 -9.10 -3.56 -9.27
N THR A 47 -8.48 -2.39 -9.37
CA THR A 47 -7.24 -2.19 -10.14
C THR A 47 -6.08 -2.04 -9.19
N PHE A 48 -5.00 -2.76 -9.48
CA PHE A 48 -3.76 -2.73 -8.73
C PHE A 48 -2.62 -2.29 -9.64
N GLU A 49 -1.63 -1.64 -9.03
CA GLU A 49 -0.35 -1.31 -9.66
C GLU A 49 0.74 -2.19 -9.06
N THR A 50 1.66 -2.62 -9.91
CA THR A 50 2.87 -3.36 -9.55
C THR A 50 4.06 -2.42 -9.47
N SER A 51 4.88 -2.59 -8.44
CA SER A 51 6.16 -1.89 -8.28
C SER A 51 7.31 -2.88 -8.46
N LYS A 52 8.55 -2.39 -8.41
CA LYS A 52 9.77 -3.22 -8.48
C LYS A 52 9.84 -4.27 -7.35
N ASP A 53 9.13 -4.06 -6.25
CA ASP A 53 9.09 -4.96 -5.10
C ASP A 53 7.92 -5.96 -5.16
N THR A 54 7.03 -5.83 -6.15
CA THR A 54 5.91 -6.76 -6.32
C THR A 54 6.44 -8.13 -6.74
N LYS A 55 6.03 -9.17 -5.99
CA LYS A 55 6.37 -10.56 -6.28
C LYS A 55 5.28 -11.21 -7.14
N GLY A 56 5.70 -11.93 -8.17
CA GLY A 56 4.80 -12.62 -9.09
C GLY A 56 4.36 -11.74 -10.28
N THR A 57 3.62 -12.35 -11.21
CA THR A 57 3.16 -11.68 -12.44
C THR A 57 1.70 -12.04 -12.70
N PRO A 58 0.80 -11.05 -12.78
CA PRO A 58 -0.60 -11.32 -13.09
C PRO A 58 -0.74 -11.78 -14.55
N LYS A 59 -1.66 -12.71 -14.79
CA LYS A 59 -2.06 -13.13 -16.14
C LYS A 59 -3.57 -13.14 -16.23
N ALA A 60 -4.12 -12.62 -17.34
CA ALA A 60 -5.56 -12.58 -17.55
C ALA A 60 -6.16 -14.00 -17.51
N GLY A 61 -7.28 -14.16 -16.81
CA GLY A 61 -7.97 -15.43 -16.58
C GLY A 61 -7.53 -16.17 -15.30
N ASP A 62 -6.37 -15.84 -14.72
CA ASP A 62 -5.90 -16.52 -13.51
C ASP A 62 -6.69 -16.08 -12.29
N LYS A 63 -7.02 -17.05 -11.42
CA LYS A 63 -7.53 -16.77 -10.08
C LYS A 63 -6.36 -16.52 -9.14
N VAL A 64 -6.30 -15.32 -8.57
CA VAL A 64 -5.17 -14.85 -7.74
C VAL A 64 -5.66 -14.26 -6.42
N THR A 65 -4.80 -14.28 -5.40
CA THR A 65 -4.95 -13.48 -4.18
C THR A 65 -3.90 -12.38 -4.20
N VAL A 66 -4.34 -11.14 -4.29
CA VAL A 66 -3.48 -9.95 -4.27
C VAL A 66 -3.28 -9.51 -2.83
N TYR A 67 -2.02 -9.40 -2.41
CA TYR A 67 -1.63 -8.82 -1.13
C TYR A 67 -1.19 -7.38 -1.36
N TYR A 68 -1.88 -6.41 -0.78
CA TYR A 68 -1.62 -5.00 -1.07
C TYR A 68 -1.69 -4.15 0.20
N LYS A 69 -1.14 -2.93 0.09
CA LYS A 69 -1.23 -1.90 1.13
C LYS A 69 -1.97 -0.71 0.54
N MET A 70 -2.79 -0.05 1.36
CA MET A 70 -3.38 1.23 0.98
C MET A 70 -2.37 2.33 1.30
N VAL A 71 -1.87 2.98 0.26
CA VAL A 71 -0.88 4.06 0.38
C VAL A 71 -1.52 5.34 -0.16
N ALA A 72 -1.61 6.36 0.68
CA ALA A 72 -2.01 7.69 0.22
C ALA A 72 -0.84 8.32 -0.53
N THR A 73 -1.08 8.81 -1.74
CA THR A 73 -0.08 9.48 -2.58
C THR A 73 -0.09 11.00 -2.39
N GLU A 74 -1.25 11.58 -2.09
CA GLU A 74 -1.44 13.01 -1.86
C GLU A 74 -2.60 13.22 -0.87
N ILE A 75 -2.49 14.25 -0.03
CA ILE A 75 -3.57 14.72 0.85
C ILE A 75 -3.71 16.22 0.66
N GLU A 76 -4.82 16.64 0.06
CA GLU A 76 -5.20 18.04 -0.04
C GLU A 76 -6.08 18.43 1.15
N ASN A 77 -5.60 19.31 2.02
CA ASN A 77 -6.39 19.85 3.12
C ASN A 77 -7.37 20.91 2.59
N ARG A 78 -8.66 20.57 2.55
CA ARG A 78 -9.73 21.56 2.35
C ARG A 78 -10.08 22.22 3.68
N PRO A 79 -10.30 23.55 3.72
CA PRO A 79 -10.62 24.24 4.96
C PRO A 79 -11.87 23.63 5.59
N SER A 80 -11.71 22.99 6.74
CA SER A 80 -12.82 22.64 7.60
C SER A 80 -13.17 23.86 8.45
N THR A 81 -14.45 24.23 8.50
CA THR A 81 -14.95 25.14 9.53
C THR A 81 -14.44 24.70 10.90
N PRO A 82 -14.00 25.62 11.78
CA PRO A 82 -13.32 25.26 13.02
C PRO A 82 -14.24 24.38 13.88
N THR A 83 -13.88 23.11 14.01
CA THR A 83 -14.53 22.19 14.94
C THR A 83 -14.16 22.59 16.36
N LYS A 84 -15.19 22.92 17.15
CA LYS A 84 -15.13 23.11 18.61
C LYS A 84 -14.28 21.98 19.24
N PRO A 85 -13.33 22.28 20.14
CA PRO A 85 -12.47 21.28 20.74
C PRO A 85 -13.27 20.12 21.34
N ALA A 86 -12.92 18.88 20.98
CA ALA A 86 -13.48 17.70 21.60
C ALA A 86 -13.08 17.68 23.09
N PRO A 87 -14.01 17.38 24.02
CA PRO A 87 -13.69 17.35 25.45
C PRO A 87 -12.63 16.28 25.75
N PRO A 88 -11.77 16.51 26.74
CA PRO A 88 -10.67 15.60 27.06
C PRO A 88 -11.21 14.22 27.45
N ARG A 89 -10.72 13.18 26.77
CA ARG A 89 -11.01 11.79 27.08
C ARG A 89 -10.28 11.43 28.39
N LYS A 90 -11.03 11.22 29.48
CA LYS A 90 -10.46 10.78 30.77
C LYS A 90 -9.77 9.43 30.57
N LYS A 91 -8.55 9.33 31.11
CA LYS A 91 -7.78 8.08 31.25
C LYS A 91 -8.41 7.19 32.32
#